data_AF-A0A662P7M5-F1
#
_entry.id   AF-A0A662P7M5-F1
#
_cell.length_a   1.000
_cell.length_b   1.000
_cell.length_c   1.000
_cell.angle_alpha   90.00
_cell.angle_beta   90.00
_cell.angle_gamma   90.00
#
_symmetry.space_group_name_H-M   'P 1'
#
loop_
_entity.id
_entity.type
_entity.pdbx_description
1 polymer ?
#
loop_
_entity_poly.entity_id
_entity_poly.type
_entity_poly.pdbx_seq_one_letter_code
_entity_poly.pdbx_strand_id
1 'polypeptide(L)'
;MIKEFFSKERAEKERKEFFEKIKNHFIKTEDSTYTYRDPQIHETMHSVTGAYDESIYKFCIPSVIEKRKYLLDLFSGFGYNASAALEMNPQLKIDMIEKDPEILLMGLLIPDISEAHRKIKGAIESSLYDAGFIKNRVYESPENVHLFIEDALEFRFRDIYDVIFHDAYSPEKDWKPYSLNFFKKLYKVLERTGVLITYSSSSAMRATLLEAGFYIWASKPHRRKRSGTIASKIDLKLRNLSKKEERIIALTDLGVPYIENRDVLRKKLRNRTLFSSSIKLCFENIYNFGEKSNISERERNRAERSIKRMELTEEEIKYIVCPQYEKCICGMCHRRYENTTERIKEMKFRLLKLKGINNK
;
A
#
# COMPACT_ATOMS: atom_id res chain seq x y z
N MET A 1 24.22 -20.39 -3.10
CA MET A 1 23.97 -21.15 -1.87
C MET A 1 22.55 -21.73 -1.81
N ILE A 2 21.48 -20.93 -1.73
CA ILE A 2 20.10 -21.47 -1.62
C ILE A 2 19.67 -22.28 -2.86
N LYS A 3 19.88 -21.74 -4.07
CA LYS A 3 19.61 -22.47 -5.33
C LYS A 3 20.35 -23.81 -5.41
N GLU A 4 21.63 -23.81 -5.04
CA GLU A 4 22.46 -25.02 -5.01
C GLU A 4 21.95 -26.02 -3.96
N PHE A 5 21.52 -25.54 -2.79
CA PHE A 5 20.93 -26.39 -1.76
C PHE A 5 19.70 -27.13 -2.29
N PHE A 6 18.78 -26.44 -2.98
CA PHE A 6 17.58 -27.02 -3.58
C PHE A 6 17.79 -27.79 -4.90
N SER A 7 19.02 -27.84 -5.42
CA SER A 7 19.35 -28.61 -6.64
C SER A 7 19.33 -30.13 -6.44
N LYS A 8 19.13 -30.59 -5.19
CA LYS A 8 19.01 -31.98 -4.76
C LYS A 8 17.73 -32.15 -3.98
N GLU A 9 17.29 -33.39 -3.78
CA GLU A 9 16.20 -33.68 -2.84
C GLU A 9 16.60 -33.27 -1.43
N ARG A 10 15.69 -32.62 -0.70
CA ARG A 10 15.89 -32.09 0.65
C ARG A 10 14.71 -32.42 1.53
N ALA A 11 14.96 -33.22 2.57
CA ALA A 11 13.99 -33.47 3.63
C ALA A 11 13.77 -32.21 4.49
N GLU A 12 12.63 -32.15 5.19
CA GLU A 12 12.29 -31.04 6.08
C GLU A 12 13.39 -30.76 7.14
N LYS A 13 13.98 -31.82 7.69
CA LYS A 13 15.07 -31.72 8.67
C LYS A 13 16.31 -31.02 8.08
N GLU A 14 16.73 -31.39 6.87
CA GLU A 14 17.88 -30.77 6.20
C GLU A 14 17.64 -29.29 5.93
N ARG A 15 16.41 -28.91 5.57
CA ARG A 15 16.03 -27.51 5.33
C ARG A 15 16.15 -26.68 6.61
N LYS A 16 15.69 -27.22 7.74
CA LYS A 16 15.82 -26.60 9.07
C LYS A 16 17.30 -26.44 9.47
N GLU A 17 18.10 -27.49 9.32
CA GLU A 17 19.54 -27.44 9.60
C GLU A 17 20.28 -26.44 8.69
N PHE A 18 19.88 -26.35 7.43
CA PHE A 18 20.44 -25.38 6.49
C PHE A 18 20.04 -23.95 6.85
N PHE A 19 18.77 -23.71 7.23
CA PHE A 19 18.33 -22.41 7.72
C PHE A 19 19.19 -21.93 8.89
N GLU A 20 19.46 -22.80 9.87
CA GLU A 20 20.30 -22.43 11.03
C GLU A 20 21.72 -21.99 10.65
N LYS A 21 22.28 -22.55 9.56
CA LYS A 21 23.59 -22.13 9.03
C LYS A 21 23.56 -20.75 8.36
N ILE A 22 22.40 -20.38 7.79
CA ILE A 22 22.26 -19.16 6.97
C ILE A 22 21.43 -18.07 7.65
N LYS A 23 20.89 -18.32 8.85
CA LYS A 23 19.96 -17.42 9.56
C LYS A 23 20.49 -16.00 9.78
N ASN A 24 21.81 -15.84 9.82
CA ASN A 24 22.46 -14.53 9.95
C ASN A 24 22.27 -13.62 8.72
N HIS A 25 21.85 -14.18 7.58
CA HIS A 25 21.43 -13.42 6.40
C HIS A 25 19.97 -12.93 6.49
N PHE A 26 19.22 -13.40 7.49
CA PHE A 26 17.86 -12.97 7.78
C PHE A 26 17.85 -12.05 8.99
N ILE A 27 16.78 -11.27 9.11
CA ILE A 27 16.53 -10.40 10.26
C ILE A 27 15.37 -11.00 11.04
N LYS A 28 15.61 -11.35 12.30
CA LYS A 28 14.55 -11.75 13.22
C LYS A 28 13.74 -10.53 13.64
N THR A 29 12.43 -10.59 13.51
CA THR A 29 11.49 -9.51 13.87
C THR A 29 11.07 -9.63 15.34
N GLU A 30 10.42 -8.59 15.87
CA GLU A 30 9.92 -8.57 17.25
C GLU A 30 8.82 -9.62 17.54
N ASP A 31 8.08 -10.07 16.52
CA ASP A 31 7.10 -11.16 16.64
C ASP A 31 7.73 -12.56 16.43
N SER A 32 9.06 -12.66 16.51
CA SER A 32 9.84 -13.89 16.33
C SER A 32 9.80 -14.53 14.94
N THR A 33 9.20 -13.87 13.95
CA THR A 33 9.31 -14.25 12.54
C THR A 33 10.61 -13.74 11.92
N TYR A 34 10.82 -14.04 10.63
CA TYR A 34 12.01 -13.64 9.89
C TYR A 34 11.65 -12.82 8.67
N THR A 35 12.45 -11.80 8.40
CA THR A 35 12.40 -11.02 7.16
C THR A 35 13.77 -11.02 6.49
N TYR A 36 13.79 -10.67 5.21
CA TYR A 36 15.00 -10.43 4.44
C TYR A 36 15.16 -8.94 4.18
N ARG A 37 16.42 -8.48 4.09
CA ARG A 37 16.76 -7.16 3.59
C ARG A 37 17.33 -7.31 2.19
N ASP A 38 16.58 -6.82 1.22
CA ASP A 38 16.99 -6.85 -0.17
C ASP A 38 18.17 -5.90 -0.39
N PRO A 39 19.34 -6.40 -0.79
CA PRO A 39 20.53 -5.59 -0.99
C PRO A 39 20.45 -4.70 -2.24
N GLN A 40 19.58 -5.00 -3.21
CA GLN A 40 19.39 -4.18 -4.40
C GLN A 40 18.39 -3.05 -4.15
N ILE A 41 17.31 -3.34 -3.42
CA ILE A 41 16.27 -2.36 -3.08
C ILE A 41 16.66 -1.52 -1.84
N HIS A 42 17.57 -2.06 -1.01
CA HIS A 42 17.97 -1.51 0.28
C HIS A 42 16.78 -1.28 1.22
N GLU A 43 15.83 -2.21 1.23
CA GLU A 43 14.63 -2.22 2.09
C GLU A 43 14.40 -3.64 2.66
N THR A 44 13.76 -3.73 3.82
CA THR A 44 13.31 -5.02 4.37
C THR A 44 11.97 -5.40 3.75
N MET A 45 11.77 -6.67 3.40
CA MET A 45 10.48 -7.14 2.84
C MET A 45 9.30 -6.89 3.78
N HIS A 46 9.50 -7.09 5.09
CA HIS A 46 8.48 -6.88 6.10
C HIS A 46 8.97 -5.92 7.18
N SER A 47 8.04 -5.41 8.01
CA SER A 47 8.42 -4.61 9.18
C SER A 47 9.22 -5.44 10.20
N VAL A 48 10.35 -4.89 10.64
CA VAL A 48 11.14 -5.45 11.76
C VAL A 48 10.36 -5.53 13.08
N THR A 49 9.27 -4.76 13.21
CA THR A 49 8.39 -4.79 14.40
C THR A 49 7.45 -6.00 14.42
N GLY A 50 7.44 -6.82 13.37
CA GLY A 50 6.65 -8.04 13.27
C GLY A 50 6.06 -8.22 11.88
N ALA A 51 6.48 -9.27 11.17
CA ALA A 51 6.02 -9.55 9.80
C ALA A 51 4.65 -10.23 9.79
N TYR A 52 4.40 -11.16 10.71
CA TYR A 52 3.13 -11.85 10.81
C TYR A 52 2.06 -11.00 11.48
N ASP A 53 2.44 -10.24 12.50
CA ASP A 53 1.57 -9.24 13.11
C ASP A 53 1.09 -8.21 12.07
N GLU A 54 1.98 -7.76 11.18
CA GLU A 54 1.59 -6.87 10.08
C GLU A 54 0.56 -7.53 9.15
N SER A 55 0.76 -8.80 8.80
CA SER A 55 -0.17 -9.59 7.97
C SER A 55 -1.57 -9.63 8.58
N ILE A 56 -1.67 -9.86 9.91
CA ILE A 56 -2.96 -9.90 10.61
C ILE A 56 -3.59 -8.50 10.68
N TYR A 57 -2.87 -7.53 11.26
CA TYR A 57 -3.47 -6.26 11.67
C TYR A 57 -3.57 -5.24 10.54
N LYS A 58 -2.73 -5.33 9.50
CA LYS A 58 -2.78 -4.40 8.36
C LYS A 58 -3.48 -4.97 7.13
N PHE A 59 -3.61 -6.29 6.99
CA PHE A 59 -4.26 -6.92 5.83
C PHE A 59 -5.53 -7.70 6.21
N CYS A 60 -5.43 -8.72 7.06
CA CYS A 60 -6.54 -9.64 7.33
C CYS A 60 -7.72 -9.00 8.09
N ILE A 61 -7.45 -8.32 9.21
CA ILE A 61 -8.48 -7.62 9.99
C ILE A 61 -9.19 -6.53 9.16
N PRO A 62 -8.49 -5.58 8.51
CA PRO A 62 -9.17 -4.51 7.77
C PRO A 62 -9.88 -4.99 6.50
N SER A 63 -9.52 -6.15 5.94
CA SER A 63 -10.29 -6.75 4.83
C SER A 63 -11.52 -7.52 5.27
N VAL A 64 -11.65 -7.82 6.57
CA VAL A 64 -12.67 -8.73 7.13
C VAL A 64 -12.58 -10.09 6.45
N ILE A 65 -11.36 -10.65 6.44
CA ILE A 65 -10.97 -11.80 5.61
C ILE A 65 -11.84 -13.05 5.85
N GLU A 66 -12.34 -13.23 7.07
CA GLU A 66 -13.26 -14.30 7.49
C GLU A 66 -14.57 -14.36 6.68
N LYS A 67 -14.94 -13.25 6.00
CA LYS A 67 -16.16 -13.13 5.19
C LYS A 67 -15.89 -13.11 3.70
N ARG A 68 -14.63 -13.27 3.28
CA ARG A 68 -14.21 -13.24 1.88
C ARG A 68 -14.12 -14.65 1.33
N LYS A 69 -14.27 -14.80 0.01
CA LYS A 69 -14.19 -16.09 -0.68
C LYS A 69 -12.94 -16.20 -1.52
N TYR A 70 -12.49 -15.09 -2.11
CA TYR A 70 -11.36 -15.08 -3.02
C TYR A 70 -10.38 -13.93 -2.74
N LEU A 71 -9.14 -14.29 -2.42
CA LEU A 71 -8.01 -13.39 -2.22
C LEU A 71 -7.04 -13.46 -3.39
N LEU A 72 -6.62 -12.28 -3.86
CA LEU A 72 -5.41 -12.09 -4.63
C LEU A 72 -4.33 -11.49 -3.73
N ASP A 73 -3.28 -12.25 -3.45
CA ASP A 73 -2.10 -11.81 -2.72
C ASP A 73 -0.98 -11.46 -3.71
N LEU A 74 -0.71 -10.16 -3.86
CA LEU A 74 0.28 -9.64 -4.80
C LEU A 74 1.61 -9.40 -4.09
N PHE A 75 2.71 -9.78 -4.76
CA PHE A 75 4.07 -9.66 -4.23
C PHE A 75 4.23 -10.52 -2.98
N SER A 76 3.77 -11.77 -3.07
CA SER A 76 3.55 -12.64 -1.92
C SER A 76 4.77 -12.89 -1.06
N GLY A 77 5.98 -12.73 -1.59
CA GLY A 77 7.20 -12.82 -0.80
C GLY A 77 7.34 -14.17 -0.09
N PHE A 78 7.34 -14.14 1.25
CA PHE A 78 7.42 -15.36 2.08
C PHE A 78 6.06 -16.03 2.32
N GLY A 79 4.96 -15.44 1.84
CA GLY A 79 3.61 -15.98 1.99
C GLY A 79 2.96 -15.70 3.34
N TYR A 80 3.46 -14.74 4.13
CA TYR A 80 2.89 -14.42 5.45
C TYR A 80 1.46 -13.88 5.38
N ASN A 81 1.16 -12.99 4.41
CA ASN A 81 -0.19 -12.45 4.23
C ASN A 81 -1.19 -13.56 3.89
N ALA A 82 -0.85 -14.42 2.93
CA ALA A 82 -1.65 -15.60 2.59
C ALA A 82 -1.79 -16.57 3.78
N SER A 83 -0.73 -16.76 4.57
CA SER A 83 -0.75 -17.63 5.76
C SER A 83 -1.73 -17.12 6.81
N ALA A 84 -1.67 -15.82 7.13
CA ALA A 84 -2.59 -15.20 8.08
C ALA A 84 -4.04 -15.24 7.59
N ALA A 85 -4.25 -15.02 6.29
CA ALA A 85 -5.57 -15.08 5.68
C ALA A 85 -6.17 -16.49 5.74
N LEU A 86 -5.38 -17.51 5.39
CA LEU A 86 -5.80 -18.91 5.42
C LEU A 86 -6.05 -19.40 6.86
N GLU A 87 -5.26 -18.93 7.83
CA GLU A 87 -5.48 -19.25 9.25
C GLU A 87 -6.82 -18.70 9.75
N MET A 88 -7.18 -17.47 9.38
CA MET A 88 -8.45 -16.85 9.75
C MET A 88 -9.64 -17.36 8.92
N ASN A 89 -9.40 -17.91 7.73
CA ASN A 89 -10.43 -18.44 6.84
C ASN A 89 -9.89 -19.65 6.05
N PRO A 90 -9.99 -20.88 6.60
CA PRO A 90 -9.45 -22.08 5.97
C PRO A 90 -10.06 -22.43 4.60
N GLN A 91 -11.24 -21.88 4.28
CA GLN A 91 -11.96 -22.12 3.02
C GLN A 91 -11.68 -21.04 1.96
N LEU A 92 -10.85 -20.05 2.27
CA LEU A 92 -10.53 -18.94 1.37
C LEU A 92 -9.79 -19.47 0.14
N LYS A 93 -10.28 -19.17 -1.07
CA LYS A 93 -9.50 -19.35 -2.29
C LYS A 93 -8.43 -18.26 -2.34
N ILE A 94 -7.17 -18.63 -2.59
CA ILE A 94 -6.04 -17.68 -2.62
C ILE A 94 -5.25 -17.87 -3.91
N ASP A 95 -5.11 -16.81 -4.68
CA ASP A 95 -4.10 -16.70 -5.73
C ASP A 95 -2.95 -15.83 -5.21
N MET A 96 -1.75 -16.38 -5.21
CA MET A 96 -0.51 -15.71 -4.84
C MET A 96 0.29 -15.40 -6.11
N ILE A 97 0.91 -14.22 -6.19
CA ILE A 97 1.79 -13.85 -7.30
C ILE A 97 3.12 -13.33 -6.75
N GLU A 98 4.20 -14.00 -7.12
CA GLU A 98 5.57 -13.58 -6.81
C GLU A 98 6.47 -13.86 -8.01
N LYS A 99 7.26 -12.88 -8.43
CA LYS A 99 8.11 -13.01 -9.62
C LYS A 99 9.45 -13.65 -9.32
N ASP A 100 9.92 -13.54 -8.06
CA ASP A 100 11.27 -13.96 -7.69
C ASP A 100 11.26 -15.35 -7.02
N PRO A 101 11.69 -16.41 -7.74
CA PRO A 101 11.81 -17.73 -7.16
C PRO A 101 12.82 -17.80 -6.01
N GLU A 102 13.83 -16.92 -5.94
CA GLU A 102 14.77 -16.91 -4.81
C GLU A 102 14.10 -16.47 -3.51
N ILE A 103 13.18 -15.50 -3.60
CA ILE A 103 12.39 -15.04 -2.46
C ILE A 103 11.49 -16.17 -1.95
N LEU A 104 10.85 -16.90 -2.86
CA LEU A 104 10.04 -18.07 -2.52
C LEU A 104 10.86 -19.19 -1.88
N LEU A 105 12.05 -19.49 -2.41
CA LEU A 105 12.97 -20.47 -1.82
C LEU A 105 13.43 -20.07 -0.41
N MET A 106 13.64 -18.77 -0.18
CA MET A 106 13.91 -18.25 1.17
C MET A 106 12.71 -18.47 2.11
N GLY A 107 11.49 -18.22 1.63
CA GLY A 107 10.23 -18.51 2.33
C GLY A 107 10.08 -19.98 2.73
N LEU A 108 10.58 -20.93 1.92
CA LEU A 108 10.55 -22.35 2.28
C LEU A 108 11.50 -22.72 3.44
N LEU A 109 12.55 -21.93 3.67
CA LEU A 109 13.59 -22.22 4.67
C LEU A 109 13.31 -21.63 6.05
N ILE A 110 12.59 -20.51 6.13
CA ILE A 110 12.26 -19.88 7.42
C ILE A 110 11.44 -20.84 8.31
N PRO A 111 11.49 -20.72 9.65
CA PRO A 111 10.69 -21.55 10.54
C PRO A 111 9.19 -21.43 10.27
N ASP A 112 8.46 -22.52 10.47
CA ASP A 112 7.00 -22.52 10.41
C ASP A 112 6.44 -21.68 11.56
N ILE A 113 5.36 -20.94 11.29
CA ILE A 113 4.71 -20.07 12.28
C ILE A 113 3.32 -20.58 12.65
N SER A 114 2.68 -21.35 11.76
CA SER A 114 1.40 -22.02 11.99
C SER A 114 1.21 -23.16 10.98
N GLU A 115 0.15 -23.96 11.16
CA GLU A 115 -0.23 -25.00 10.19
C GLU A 115 -0.62 -24.38 8.83
N ALA A 116 -1.29 -23.22 8.85
CA ALA A 116 -1.61 -22.49 7.63
C ALA A 116 -0.34 -22.10 6.85
N HIS A 117 0.72 -21.66 7.55
CA HIS A 117 2.00 -21.38 6.89
C HIS A 117 2.62 -22.63 6.24
N ARG A 118 2.49 -23.81 6.86
CA ARG A 118 2.94 -25.07 6.22
C ARG A 118 2.18 -25.36 4.93
N LYS A 119 0.86 -25.14 4.91
CA LYS A 119 0.02 -25.29 3.71
C LYS A 119 0.41 -24.30 2.62
N ILE A 120 0.65 -23.03 2.98
CA ILE A 120 1.17 -22.03 2.04
C ILE A 120 2.53 -22.44 1.47
N LYS A 121 3.44 -22.97 2.30
CA LYS A 121 4.70 -23.55 1.81
C LYS A 121 4.48 -24.71 0.84
N GLY A 122 3.48 -25.56 1.06
CA GLY A 122 3.12 -26.62 0.12
C GLY A 122 2.68 -26.11 -1.25
N ALA A 123 1.90 -25.01 -1.28
CA ALA A 123 1.56 -24.33 -2.53
C ALA A 123 2.80 -23.71 -3.21
N ILE A 124 3.67 -23.06 -2.43
CA ILE A 124 4.94 -22.52 -2.92
C ILE A 124 5.84 -23.61 -3.50
N GLU A 125 5.97 -24.74 -2.79
CA GLU A 125 6.74 -25.89 -3.24
C GLU A 125 6.21 -26.48 -4.52
N SER A 126 4.88 -26.60 -4.65
CA SER A 126 4.28 -27.17 -5.85
C SER A 126 4.62 -26.34 -7.08
N SER A 127 4.44 -25.02 -7.02
CA SER A 127 4.79 -24.14 -8.13
C SER A 127 6.30 -24.11 -8.42
N LEU A 128 7.16 -24.12 -7.39
CA LEU A 128 8.62 -24.18 -7.58
C LEU A 128 9.09 -25.53 -8.15
N TYR A 129 8.44 -26.62 -7.77
CA TYR A 129 8.73 -27.96 -8.27
C TYR A 129 8.34 -28.07 -9.74
N ASP A 130 7.13 -27.64 -10.10
CA ASP A 130 6.62 -27.65 -11.47
C ASP A 130 7.47 -26.77 -12.39
N ALA A 131 7.98 -25.64 -11.88
CA ALA A 131 8.93 -24.77 -12.60
C ALA A 131 10.39 -25.25 -12.57
N GLY A 132 10.71 -26.36 -11.89
CA GLY A 132 12.04 -26.98 -11.88
C GLY A 132 13.07 -26.33 -10.93
N PHE A 133 12.65 -25.46 -10.01
CA PHE A 133 13.54 -24.80 -9.03
C PHE A 133 13.90 -25.68 -7.82
N ILE A 134 13.11 -26.70 -7.52
CA ILE A 134 13.38 -27.68 -6.44
C ILE A 134 13.23 -29.12 -6.95
N LYS A 135 13.80 -30.09 -6.24
CA LYS A 135 13.79 -31.53 -6.65
C LYS A 135 12.75 -32.39 -5.95
N ASN A 136 12.16 -31.93 -4.85
CA ASN A 136 11.13 -32.67 -4.13
C ASN A 136 10.21 -31.72 -3.36
N ARG A 137 9.01 -32.20 -3.05
CA ARG A 137 8.04 -31.55 -2.15
C ARG A 137 8.07 -32.26 -0.79
N VAL A 138 7.88 -31.51 0.29
CA VAL A 138 7.82 -32.03 1.66
C VAL A 138 6.55 -31.60 2.40
N TYR A 139 5.90 -30.53 1.95
CA TYR A 139 4.64 -30.04 2.49
C TYR A 139 3.48 -30.42 1.58
N GLU A 140 2.32 -30.65 2.20
CA GLU A 140 1.07 -30.85 1.47
C GLU A 140 0.55 -29.50 0.94
N SER A 141 0.22 -29.46 -0.35
CA SER A 141 -0.38 -28.28 -0.96
C SER A 141 -1.90 -28.33 -0.80
N PRO A 142 -2.53 -27.26 -0.28
CA PRO A 142 -3.97 -27.17 -0.26
C PRO A 142 -4.52 -26.91 -1.67
N GLU A 143 -5.71 -27.43 -1.96
CA GLU A 143 -6.35 -27.29 -3.29
C GLU A 143 -6.84 -25.87 -3.57
N ASN A 144 -7.15 -25.09 -2.53
CA ASN A 144 -7.69 -23.74 -2.61
C ASN A 144 -6.60 -22.65 -2.65
N VAL A 145 -5.32 -23.00 -2.76
CA VAL A 145 -4.22 -22.02 -2.87
C VAL A 145 -3.40 -22.30 -4.11
N HIS A 146 -3.18 -21.27 -4.92
CA HIS A 146 -2.39 -21.32 -6.14
C HIS A 146 -1.31 -20.24 -6.09
N LEU A 147 -0.08 -20.58 -6.45
CA LEU A 147 1.01 -19.62 -6.61
C LEU A 147 1.44 -19.54 -8.08
N PHE A 148 1.50 -18.33 -8.61
CA PHE A 148 2.03 -18.02 -9.93
C PHE A 148 3.40 -17.38 -9.80
N ILE A 149 4.43 -18.00 -10.39
CA ILE A 149 5.79 -17.46 -10.44
C ILE A 149 5.92 -16.53 -11.65
N GLU A 150 5.32 -15.35 -11.55
CA GLU A 150 5.19 -14.39 -12.65
C GLU A 150 5.29 -12.94 -12.15
N ASP A 151 5.55 -12.00 -13.07
CA ASP A 151 5.50 -10.57 -12.76
C ASP A 151 4.04 -10.10 -12.65
N ALA A 152 3.62 -9.72 -11.44
CA ALA A 152 2.29 -9.17 -11.18
C ALA A 152 1.92 -8.00 -12.11
N LEU A 153 2.89 -7.19 -12.54
CA LEU A 153 2.64 -6.05 -13.44
C LEU A 153 2.17 -6.48 -14.83
N GLU A 154 2.61 -7.66 -15.29
CA GLU A 154 2.30 -8.23 -16.60
C GLU A 154 1.30 -9.40 -16.52
N PHE A 155 1.00 -9.88 -15.31
CA PHE A 155 0.08 -10.98 -15.09
C PHE A 155 -1.30 -10.72 -15.69
N ARG A 156 -1.83 -11.73 -16.38
CA ARG A 156 -3.18 -11.70 -16.94
C ARG A 156 -4.18 -12.28 -15.96
N PHE A 157 -4.73 -11.42 -15.12
CA PHE A 157 -5.84 -11.75 -14.23
C PHE A 157 -7.05 -12.27 -15.02
N ARG A 158 -7.57 -13.44 -14.63
CA ARG A 158 -8.73 -14.10 -15.27
C ARG A 158 -9.97 -14.08 -14.39
N ASP A 159 -9.78 -13.97 -13.09
CA ASP A 159 -10.84 -14.01 -12.09
C ASP A 159 -11.17 -12.62 -11.54
N ILE A 160 -12.27 -12.55 -10.79
CA ILE A 160 -12.65 -11.40 -9.99
C ILE A 160 -12.46 -11.75 -8.51
N TYR A 161 -11.87 -10.84 -7.76
CA TYR A 161 -11.42 -11.06 -6.38
C TYR A 161 -12.23 -10.22 -5.40
N ASP A 162 -12.53 -10.80 -4.23
CA ASP A 162 -13.22 -10.09 -3.15
C ASP A 162 -12.27 -9.19 -2.36
N VAL A 163 -11.00 -9.62 -2.28
CA VAL A 163 -9.95 -8.89 -1.60
C VAL A 163 -8.65 -8.98 -2.39
N ILE A 164 -7.94 -7.86 -2.44
CA ILE A 164 -6.58 -7.79 -2.99
C ILE A 164 -5.66 -7.30 -1.89
N PHE A 165 -4.65 -8.10 -1.55
CA PHE A 165 -3.52 -7.65 -0.75
C PHE A 165 -2.43 -7.15 -1.70
N HIS A 166 -2.06 -5.87 -1.53
CA HIS A 166 -1.03 -5.22 -2.32
C HIS A 166 0.16 -4.87 -1.41
N ASP A 167 1.18 -5.74 -1.45
CA ASP A 167 2.33 -5.70 -0.54
C ASP A 167 3.68 -5.61 -1.26
N ALA A 168 3.80 -4.69 -2.21
CA ALA A 168 5.07 -4.40 -2.84
C ALA A 168 6.04 -3.64 -1.90
N TYR A 169 7.33 -3.63 -2.26
CA TYR A 169 8.31 -2.69 -1.69
C TYR A 169 7.83 -1.25 -1.78
N SER A 170 8.32 -0.39 -0.88
CA SER A 170 7.72 0.93 -0.72
C SER A 170 7.73 1.77 -2.00
N PRO A 171 6.73 2.65 -2.21
CA PRO A 171 6.64 3.46 -3.42
C PRO A 171 7.82 4.41 -3.68
N GLU A 172 8.66 4.65 -2.68
CA GLU A 172 9.91 5.43 -2.82
C GLU A 172 11.02 4.60 -3.47
N LYS A 173 10.97 3.28 -3.32
CA LYS A 173 11.91 2.32 -3.90
C LYS A 173 11.47 1.83 -5.26
N ASP A 174 10.21 1.41 -5.38
CA ASP A 174 9.62 1.01 -6.65
C ASP A 174 8.21 1.57 -6.79
N TRP A 175 8.04 2.50 -7.74
CA TRP A 175 6.75 3.13 -7.97
C TRP A 175 5.85 2.34 -8.92
N LYS A 176 6.39 1.41 -9.73
CA LYS A 176 5.63 0.72 -10.78
C LYS A 176 4.45 -0.10 -10.24
N PRO A 177 4.58 -0.83 -9.10
CA PRO A 177 3.45 -1.47 -8.43
C PRO A 177 2.36 -0.51 -7.98
N TYR A 178 2.63 0.79 -7.91
CA TYR A 178 1.66 1.81 -7.48
C TYR A 178 1.23 2.71 -8.64
N SER A 179 1.57 2.33 -9.87
CA SER A 179 1.27 3.10 -11.07
C SER A 179 -0.22 3.15 -11.39
N LEU A 180 -0.65 4.23 -12.06
CA LEU A 180 -2.05 4.40 -12.47
C LEU A 180 -2.53 3.25 -13.36
N ASN A 181 -1.68 2.80 -14.28
CA ASN A 181 -2.02 1.70 -15.18
C ASN A 181 -2.24 0.39 -14.40
N PHE A 182 -1.37 0.09 -13.44
CA PHE A 182 -1.52 -1.12 -12.64
C PHE A 182 -2.75 -1.06 -11.72
N PHE A 183 -2.97 0.05 -11.01
CA PHE A 183 -4.19 0.20 -10.21
C PHE A 183 -5.48 0.18 -11.03
N LYS A 184 -5.47 0.64 -12.29
CA LYS A 184 -6.61 0.44 -13.20
C LYS A 184 -6.82 -1.02 -13.58
N LYS A 185 -5.76 -1.83 -13.73
CA LYS A 185 -5.89 -3.29 -13.90
C LYS A 185 -6.54 -3.91 -12.66
N LEU A 186 -6.03 -3.60 -11.48
CA LEU A 186 -6.59 -4.10 -10.20
C LEU A 186 -8.03 -3.65 -9.97
N TYR A 187 -8.38 -2.41 -10.32
CA TYR A 187 -9.76 -1.94 -10.26
C TYR A 187 -10.70 -2.82 -11.08
N LYS A 188 -10.31 -3.28 -12.27
CA LYS A 188 -11.18 -4.11 -13.11
C LYS A 188 -11.49 -5.47 -12.49
N VAL A 189 -10.51 -6.06 -11.80
CA VAL A 189 -10.59 -7.42 -11.25
C VAL A 189 -11.01 -7.47 -9.78
N LEU A 190 -11.27 -6.32 -9.16
CA LEU A 190 -11.85 -6.27 -7.83
C LEU A 190 -13.38 -6.34 -7.90
N GLU A 191 -14.01 -7.14 -7.04
CA GLU A 191 -15.46 -7.16 -6.90
C GLU A 191 -16.03 -5.78 -6.55
N ARG A 192 -17.33 -5.55 -6.82
CA ARG A 192 -17.98 -4.26 -6.53
C ARG A 192 -17.89 -3.87 -5.06
N THR A 193 -18.09 -4.83 -4.16
CA THR A 193 -17.97 -4.69 -2.70
C THR A 193 -16.62 -5.19 -2.18
N GLY A 194 -15.68 -5.43 -3.09
CA GLY A 194 -14.34 -5.89 -2.76
C GLY A 194 -13.48 -4.78 -2.17
N VAL A 195 -12.37 -5.17 -1.55
CA VAL A 195 -11.40 -4.24 -0.96
C VAL A 195 -9.98 -4.53 -1.42
N LEU A 196 -9.24 -3.47 -1.77
CA LEU A 196 -7.78 -3.52 -1.91
C LEU A 196 -7.16 -2.96 -0.63
N ILE A 197 -6.22 -3.70 -0.05
CA ILE A 197 -5.51 -3.32 1.18
C ILE A 197 -4.02 -3.21 0.91
N THR A 198 -3.40 -2.18 1.46
CA THR A 198 -1.94 -2.01 1.46
C THR A 198 -1.47 -1.35 2.75
N TYR A 199 -0.29 -1.73 3.25
CA TYR A 199 0.34 -1.09 4.40
C TYR A 199 0.73 0.37 4.13
N SER A 200 0.89 0.75 2.86
CA SER A 200 1.44 2.04 2.47
C SER A 200 0.46 3.20 2.73
N SER A 201 1.02 4.32 3.14
CA SER A 201 0.31 5.59 3.40
C SER A 201 0.75 6.70 2.45
N SER A 202 1.45 6.37 1.37
CA SER A 202 2.01 7.36 0.43
C SER A 202 0.91 8.23 -0.18
N SER A 203 1.09 9.55 -0.12
CA SER A 203 0.13 10.50 -0.71
C SER A 203 0.02 10.35 -2.22
N ALA A 204 1.13 10.01 -2.89
CA ALA A 204 1.17 9.80 -4.33
C ALA A 204 0.39 8.54 -4.72
N MET A 205 0.59 7.45 -3.97
CA MET A 205 -0.16 6.21 -4.16
C MET A 205 -1.66 6.41 -3.92
N ARG A 206 -2.04 7.08 -2.83
CA ARG A 206 -3.45 7.40 -2.53
C ARG A 206 -4.06 8.27 -3.63
N ALA A 207 -3.31 9.23 -4.17
CA ALA A 207 -3.74 10.00 -5.35
C ALA A 207 -3.92 9.10 -6.59
N THR A 208 -3.02 8.13 -6.81
CA THR A 208 -3.18 7.16 -7.90
C THR A 208 -4.44 6.31 -7.74
N LEU A 209 -4.73 5.81 -6.54
CA LEU A 209 -5.96 5.04 -6.28
C LEU A 209 -7.22 5.86 -6.60
N LEU A 210 -7.26 7.12 -6.17
CA LEU A 210 -8.35 8.05 -6.49
C LEU A 210 -8.52 8.26 -8.00
N GLU A 211 -7.40 8.41 -8.72
CA GLU A 211 -7.38 8.58 -10.18
C GLU A 211 -7.75 7.30 -10.92
N ALA A 212 -7.48 6.13 -10.34
CA ALA A 212 -7.94 4.84 -10.85
C ALA A 212 -9.45 4.60 -10.62
N GLY A 213 -10.11 5.43 -9.83
CA GLY A 213 -11.56 5.38 -9.57
C GLY A 213 -11.95 4.81 -8.21
N PHE A 214 -10.98 4.50 -7.33
CA PHE A 214 -11.28 4.01 -5.99
C PHE A 214 -11.77 5.11 -5.05
N TYR A 215 -12.59 4.71 -4.10
CA TYR A 215 -12.72 5.37 -2.81
C TYR A 215 -11.62 4.88 -1.87
N ILE A 216 -11.08 5.76 -1.01
CA ILE A 216 -9.98 5.43 -0.08
C ILE A 216 -10.28 5.80 1.37
N TRP A 217 -9.69 5.03 2.30
CA TRP A 217 -9.75 5.23 3.76
C TRP A 217 -8.43 4.86 4.44
N ALA A 218 -8.29 5.25 5.71
CA ALA A 218 -7.16 4.86 6.54
C ALA A 218 -7.48 3.60 7.35
N SER A 219 -6.65 2.55 7.22
CA SER A 219 -6.70 1.43 8.16
C SER A 219 -6.21 1.85 9.55
N LYS A 220 -6.63 1.14 10.60
CA LYS A 220 -6.18 1.42 11.98
C LYS A 220 -4.65 1.28 12.05
N PRO A 221 -3.91 2.23 12.66
CA PRO A 221 -2.48 2.06 12.88
C PRO A 221 -2.24 0.88 13.82
N HIS A 222 -1.16 0.15 13.59
CA HIS A 222 -0.75 -0.97 14.43
C HIS A 222 0.76 -0.92 14.66
N ARG A 223 1.19 -0.99 15.94
CA ARG A 223 2.57 -0.82 16.47
C ARG A 223 3.28 0.50 16.12
N ARG A 224 3.02 1.08 14.94
CA ARG A 224 3.53 2.37 14.46
C ARG A 224 2.39 3.40 14.35
N LYS A 225 2.76 4.69 14.35
CA LYS A 225 1.79 5.80 14.24
C LYS A 225 1.09 5.91 12.87
N ARG A 226 1.63 5.31 11.81
CA ARG A 226 1.10 5.47 10.44
C ARG A 226 0.03 4.42 10.13
N SER A 227 -1.08 4.87 9.56
CA SER A 227 -2.14 4.03 8.99
C SER A 227 -1.72 3.44 7.66
N GLY A 228 -2.29 2.30 7.28
CA GLY A 228 -2.28 1.82 5.90
C GLY A 228 -3.42 2.46 5.08
N THR A 229 -3.70 1.87 3.91
CA THR A 229 -4.76 2.34 3.02
C THR A 229 -5.72 1.20 2.68
N ILE A 230 -7.01 1.50 2.76
CA ILE A 230 -8.09 0.64 2.27
C ILE A 230 -8.69 1.33 1.05
N ALA A 231 -8.94 0.58 -0.03
CA ALA A 231 -9.55 1.09 -1.25
C ALA A 231 -10.70 0.19 -1.71
N SER A 232 -11.76 0.77 -2.27
CA SER A 232 -12.92 0.03 -2.82
C SER A 232 -13.59 0.80 -3.95
N LYS A 233 -14.43 0.14 -4.74
CA LYS A 233 -15.19 0.76 -5.84
C LYS A 233 -16.35 1.63 -5.34
N ILE A 234 -16.83 1.39 -4.13
CA ILE A 234 -17.97 2.09 -3.52
C ILE A 234 -17.56 2.68 -2.18
N ASP A 235 -18.28 3.69 -1.69
CA ASP A 235 -18.05 4.26 -0.37
C ASP A 235 -18.46 3.28 0.74
N LEU A 236 -17.49 2.67 1.43
CA LEU A 236 -17.69 1.70 2.50
C LEU A 236 -17.96 2.34 3.88
N LYS A 237 -18.04 3.68 3.96
CA LYS A 237 -18.25 4.43 5.22
C LYS A 237 -17.24 4.08 6.32
N LEU A 238 -16.01 3.77 5.92
CA LEU A 238 -14.90 3.48 6.84
C LEU A 238 -14.27 4.78 7.37
N ARG A 239 -13.28 4.61 8.26
CA ARG A 239 -12.57 5.74 8.87
C ARG A 239 -11.83 6.57 7.82
N ASN A 240 -12.26 7.82 7.67
CA ASN A 240 -11.63 8.82 6.82
C ASN A 240 -10.16 9.09 7.16
N LEU A 241 -9.42 9.65 6.20
CA LEU A 241 -8.08 10.19 6.43
C LEU A 241 -8.14 11.45 7.31
N SER A 242 -7.01 11.81 7.92
CA SER A 242 -6.91 13.09 8.64
C SER A 242 -7.01 14.27 7.67
N LYS A 243 -7.49 15.43 8.16
CA LYS A 243 -7.57 16.66 7.35
C LYS A 243 -6.23 17.03 6.69
N LYS A 244 -5.13 16.78 7.41
CA LYS A 244 -3.77 17.00 6.92
C LYS A 244 -3.43 16.11 5.73
N GLU A 245 -3.70 14.81 5.83
CA GLU A 245 -3.46 13.87 4.73
C GLU A 245 -4.29 14.23 3.50
N GLU A 246 -5.58 14.53 3.69
CA GLU A 246 -6.47 14.98 2.62
C GLU A 246 -5.93 16.25 1.92
N ARG A 247 -5.47 17.26 2.68
CA ARG A 247 -4.86 18.49 2.13
C ARG A 247 -3.58 18.17 1.36
N ILE A 248 -2.70 17.31 1.89
CA ILE A 248 -1.46 16.92 1.21
C ILE A 248 -1.78 16.26 -0.13
N ILE A 249 -2.72 15.31 -0.16
CA ILE A 249 -3.11 14.59 -1.37
C ILE A 249 -3.79 15.54 -2.38
N ALA A 250 -4.69 16.41 -1.92
CA ALA A 250 -5.46 17.27 -2.81
C ALA A 250 -4.65 18.46 -3.37
N LEU A 251 -3.78 19.04 -2.55
CA LEU A 251 -3.29 20.40 -2.77
C LEU A 251 -1.78 20.49 -3.05
N THR A 252 -1.00 19.42 -2.84
CA THR A 252 0.47 19.49 -3.02
C THR A 252 1.00 18.68 -4.17
N ASP A 253 2.25 18.97 -4.55
CA ASP A 253 3.04 18.15 -5.46
C ASP A 253 3.30 16.71 -4.95
N LEU A 254 3.03 16.38 -3.68
CA LEU A 254 3.05 14.99 -3.21
C LEU A 254 1.82 14.20 -3.65
N GLY A 255 0.72 14.88 -3.92
CA GLY A 255 -0.53 14.32 -4.44
C GLY A 255 -0.55 14.11 -5.95
N VAL A 256 0.57 14.31 -6.65
CA VAL A 256 0.69 13.92 -8.05
C VAL A 256 0.75 12.38 -8.14
N PRO A 257 -0.15 11.74 -8.90
CA PRO A 257 -0.18 10.28 -9.06
C PRO A 257 1.12 9.68 -9.59
N TYR A 258 1.31 8.39 -9.35
CA TYR A 258 2.36 7.60 -9.97
C TYR A 258 2.03 7.29 -11.43
N ILE A 259 2.69 8.06 -12.30
CA ILE A 259 2.68 7.94 -13.76
C ILE A 259 4.11 8.07 -14.25
N GLU A 260 4.35 7.70 -15.51
CA GLU A 260 5.61 8.01 -16.17
C GLU A 260 5.90 9.52 -16.13
N ASN A 261 7.18 9.88 -15.96
CA ASN A 261 7.64 11.27 -15.86
C ASN A 261 7.01 12.09 -14.71
N ARG A 262 6.52 11.42 -13.65
CA ARG A 262 5.92 12.06 -12.47
C ARG A 262 6.76 13.21 -11.91
N ASP A 263 8.07 13.05 -11.76
CA ASP A 263 8.90 14.09 -11.13
C ASP A 263 9.04 15.35 -11.98
N VAL A 264 9.00 15.22 -13.31
CA VAL A 264 8.91 16.37 -14.22
C VAL A 264 7.59 17.09 -14.02
N LEU A 265 6.48 16.34 -13.96
CA LEU A 265 5.15 16.91 -13.73
C LEU A 265 5.08 17.62 -12.37
N ARG A 266 5.63 17.02 -11.30
CA ARG A 266 5.70 17.64 -9.98
C ARG A 266 6.43 18.97 -10.01
N LYS A 267 7.60 19.02 -10.64
CA LYS A 267 8.39 20.27 -10.78
C LYS A 267 7.60 21.33 -11.55
N LYS A 268 6.87 20.94 -12.59
CA LYS A 268 6.04 21.84 -13.41
C LYS A 268 4.85 22.43 -12.63
N LEU A 269 4.19 21.63 -11.78
CA LEU A 269 2.98 22.05 -11.05
C LEU A 269 3.28 22.79 -9.74
N ARG A 270 4.43 22.52 -9.12
CA ARG A 270 4.81 23.03 -7.79
C ARG A 270 4.90 24.56 -7.77
N ASN A 271 4.23 25.17 -6.80
CA ASN A 271 4.08 26.62 -6.60
C ASN A 271 3.43 27.35 -7.78
N ARG A 272 2.76 26.64 -8.70
CA ARG A 272 2.01 27.24 -9.81
C ARG A 272 0.54 26.83 -9.70
N THR A 273 0.33 25.53 -9.64
CA THR A 273 -0.98 24.89 -9.59
C THR A 273 -1.19 24.10 -8.31
N LEU A 274 -0.11 23.53 -7.77
CA LEU A 274 -0.10 22.79 -6.51
C LEU A 274 0.88 23.44 -5.55
N PHE A 275 0.55 23.44 -4.27
CA PHE A 275 1.47 23.87 -3.23
C PHE A 275 2.71 22.97 -3.17
N SER A 276 3.82 23.53 -2.70
CA SER A 276 5.03 22.77 -2.42
C SER A 276 4.87 21.85 -1.21
N SER A 277 5.37 20.63 -1.30
CA SER A 277 5.52 19.67 -0.19
C SER A 277 6.15 20.24 1.08
N SER A 278 6.90 21.34 0.99
CA SER A 278 7.42 22.08 2.14
C SER A 278 6.33 22.65 3.06
N ILE A 279 5.10 22.86 2.58
CA ILE A 279 4.00 23.40 3.39
C ILE A 279 3.28 22.32 4.20
N LYS A 280 3.65 21.03 4.05
CA LYS A 280 2.92 19.90 4.66
C LYS A 280 2.72 19.99 6.17
N LEU A 281 3.67 20.64 6.87
CA LEU A 281 3.64 20.81 8.31
C LEU A 281 2.67 21.91 8.75
N CYS A 282 2.42 22.90 7.90
CA CYS A 282 1.53 24.03 8.18
C CYS A 282 0.06 23.74 7.84
N PHE A 283 -0.24 22.61 7.18
CA PHE A 283 -1.60 22.31 6.74
C PHE A 283 -2.61 22.05 7.83
N GLU A 284 -2.23 21.83 9.08
CA GLU A 284 -3.23 21.71 10.14
C GLU A 284 -3.95 23.04 10.37
N ASN A 285 -3.23 24.16 10.23
CA ASN A 285 -3.78 25.51 10.27
C ASN A 285 -3.16 26.39 9.18
N ILE A 286 -3.62 26.19 7.93
CA ILE A 286 -3.07 26.91 6.75
C ILE A 286 -3.38 28.42 6.78
N TYR A 287 -4.38 28.84 7.56
CA TYR A 287 -4.77 30.25 7.71
C TYR A 287 -3.85 31.00 8.67
N ASN A 288 -3.56 30.41 9.84
CA ASN A 288 -2.75 31.06 10.87
C ASN A 288 -1.34 30.45 10.98
N PHE A 289 -0.78 29.97 9.87
CA PHE A 289 0.62 29.56 9.71
C PHE A 289 1.29 28.93 10.95
N GLY A 290 0.66 27.94 11.57
CA GLY A 290 1.30 27.15 12.63
C GLY A 290 1.13 27.61 14.07
N GLU A 291 0.08 28.35 14.44
CA GLU A 291 -0.25 28.62 15.86
C GLU A 291 -0.46 27.36 16.73
N LYS A 292 -0.52 26.15 16.14
CA LYS A 292 -0.63 24.87 16.87
C LYS A 292 0.53 23.89 16.65
N SER A 293 1.60 24.29 15.96
CA SER A 293 2.67 23.33 15.59
C SER A 293 4.05 23.81 16.03
N ASN A 294 4.83 22.93 16.65
CA ASN A 294 6.27 23.05 16.87
C ASN A 294 7.03 23.02 15.53
N ILE A 295 6.81 24.00 14.67
CA ILE A 295 7.55 24.18 13.41
C ILE A 295 8.71 25.14 13.64
N SER A 296 9.86 24.83 13.06
CA SER A 296 11.00 25.75 13.08
C SER A 296 10.69 27.01 12.27
N GLU A 297 11.32 28.12 12.62
CA GLU A 297 11.22 29.38 11.86
C GLU A 297 11.57 29.19 10.38
N ARG A 298 12.56 28.33 10.10
CA ARG A 298 12.96 27.97 8.74
C ARG A 298 11.83 27.28 7.95
N GLU A 299 11.07 26.41 8.59
CA GLU A 299 9.93 25.72 7.97
C GLU A 299 8.77 26.69 7.72
N ARG A 300 8.48 27.55 8.70
CA ARG A 300 7.48 28.62 8.56
C ARG A 300 7.81 29.55 7.38
N ASN A 301 9.04 30.05 7.31
CA ASN A 301 9.52 30.92 6.22
C ASN A 301 9.50 30.22 4.86
N ARG A 302 9.67 28.89 4.80
CA ARG A 302 9.51 28.12 3.54
C ARG A 302 8.04 27.98 3.15
N ALA A 303 7.16 27.77 4.12
CA ALA A 303 5.73 27.62 3.86
C ALA A 303 5.11 28.94 3.39
N GLU A 304 5.39 30.04 4.07
CA GLU A 304 4.93 31.39 3.70
C GLU A 304 5.38 31.77 2.29
N ARG A 305 6.65 31.52 1.94
CA ARG A 305 7.15 31.76 0.56
C ARG A 305 6.42 30.91 -0.48
N SER A 306 6.09 29.65 -0.17
CA SER A 306 5.34 28.80 -1.08
C SER A 306 3.91 29.30 -1.27
N ILE A 307 3.25 29.73 -0.18
CA ILE A 307 1.89 30.26 -0.22
C ILE A 307 1.83 31.59 -0.98
N LYS A 308 2.80 32.49 -0.75
CA LYS A 308 2.92 33.75 -1.53
C LYS A 308 3.04 33.50 -3.03
N ARG A 309 3.85 32.51 -3.43
CA ARG A 309 3.98 32.11 -4.86
C ARG A 309 2.70 31.52 -5.45
N MET A 310 1.81 31.02 -4.61
CA MET A 310 0.52 30.55 -5.06
C MET A 310 -0.44 31.70 -5.32
N GLU A 311 -0.15 32.96 -4.96
CA GLU A 311 -1.01 34.11 -5.32
C GLU A 311 -2.49 33.87 -4.97
N LEU A 312 -2.74 33.28 -3.80
CA LEU A 312 -4.08 33.02 -3.26
C LEU A 312 -4.28 33.87 -2.01
N THR A 313 -5.46 34.49 -1.92
CA THR A 313 -5.96 35.18 -0.73
C THR A 313 -6.32 34.21 0.39
N GLU A 314 -6.47 34.70 1.61
CA GLU A 314 -6.89 33.88 2.75
C GLU A 314 -8.30 33.31 2.53
N GLU A 315 -9.19 34.11 1.96
CA GLU A 315 -10.57 33.80 1.59
C GLU A 315 -10.64 32.67 0.55
N GLU A 316 -9.76 32.69 -0.45
CA GLU A 316 -9.64 31.63 -1.44
C GLU A 316 -9.11 30.32 -0.82
N ILE A 317 -8.12 30.41 0.08
CA ILE A 317 -7.68 29.24 0.84
C ILE A 317 -8.83 28.73 1.73
N LYS A 318 -9.65 29.65 2.30
CA LYS A 318 -10.85 29.31 3.09
C LYS A 318 -11.82 28.52 2.27
N TYR A 319 -12.09 29.00 1.06
CA TYR A 319 -12.91 28.32 0.09
C TYR A 319 -12.36 26.95 -0.30
N ILE A 320 -11.05 26.83 -0.59
CA ILE A 320 -10.44 25.57 -1.04
C ILE A 320 -10.65 24.46 -0.01
N VAL A 321 -10.32 24.67 1.27
CA VAL A 321 -10.36 23.58 2.29
C VAL A 321 -11.68 23.49 3.07
N CYS A 322 -12.64 24.39 2.80
CA CYS A 322 -14.01 24.34 3.35
C CYS A 322 -14.71 22.96 3.25
N PRO A 323 -14.50 22.12 2.22
CA PRO A 323 -15.09 20.77 2.15
C PRO A 323 -14.81 19.88 3.37
N GLN A 324 -13.76 20.16 4.13
CA GLN A 324 -13.35 19.38 5.30
C GLN A 324 -14.02 19.77 6.62
N TYR A 325 -14.94 20.73 6.58
CA TYR A 325 -15.63 21.25 7.76
C TYR A 325 -17.11 20.88 7.70
N GLU A 326 -17.64 20.47 8.86
CA GLU A 326 -19.05 20.10 9.05
C GLU A 326 -20.00 21.24 8.68
N LYS A 327 -19.59 22.48 8.98
CA LYS A 327 -20.29 23.70 8.59
C LYS A 327 -19.47 24.47 7.55
N CYS A 328 -20.15 25.27 6.73
CA CYS A 328 -19.48 26.14 5.78
C CYS A 328 -18.65 27.20 6.53
N ILE A 329 -17.38 27.33 6.18
CA ILE A 329 -16.47 28.34 6.75
C ILE A 329 -16.10 29.46 5.75
N CYS A 330 -16.58 29.36 4.51
CA CYS A 330 -16.23 30.30 3.44
C CYS A 330 -17.45 31.09 2.91
N GLY A 331 -18.65 30.91 3.50
CA GLY A 331 -19.88 31.59 3.10
C GLY A 331 -20.49 31.17 1.75
N MET A 332 -19.82 30.35 0.94
CA MET A 332 -20.20 30.10 -0.47
C MET A 332 -20.75 28.69 -0.76
N CYS A 333 -20.91 27.82 0.24
CA CYS A 333 -21.09 26.38 -0.04
C CYS A 333 -22.36 25.79 0.58
N HIS A 334 -23.25 25.30 -0.28
CA HIS A 334 -24.54 24.69 0.08
C HIS A 334 -24.50 23.17 0.29
N ARG A 335 -23.48 22.48 -0.24
CA ARG A 335 -23.26 21.03 -0.08
C ARG A 335 -22.10 20.73 0.90
N ARG A 336 -22.22 19.67 1.70
CA ARG A 336 -21.14 19.07 2.51
C ARG A 336 -20.69 17.72 1.91
N TYR A 337 -19.55 17.22 2.38
CA TYR A 337 -18.89 16.02 1.85
C TYR A 337 -18.55 15.04 2.97
N GLU A 338 -19.11 13.83 2.89
CA GLU A 338 -19.06 12.86 3.97
C GLU A 338 -17.75 12.07 4.04
N ASN A 339 -17.20 11.70 2.88
CA ASN A 339 -16.03 10.84 2.79
C ASN A 339 -14.79 11.61 2.30
N THR A 340 -13.62 11.06 2.63
CA THR A 340 -12.32 11.61 2.23
C THR A 340 -12.19 11.77 0.71
N THR A 341 -12.69 10.81 -0.05
CA THR A 341 -12.55 10.79 -1.51
C THR A 341 -13.20 12.01 -2.14
N GLU A 342 -14.43 12.32 -1.75
CA GLU A 342 -15.16 13.50 -2.22
C GLU A 342 -14.48 14.80 -1.78
N ARG A 343 -14.04 14.88 -0.52
CA ARG A 343 -13.33 16.07 -0.02
C ARG A 343 -12.04 16.34 -0.80
N ILE A 344 -11.24 15.31 -1.07
CA ILE A 344 -10.00 15.46 -1.85
C ILE A 344 -10.32 15.93 -3.27
N LYS A 345 -11.28 15.30 -3.94
CA LYS A 345 -11.69 15.66 -5.30
C LYS A 345 -12.18 17.11 -5.36
N GLU A 346 -13.02 17.52 -4.43
CA GLU A 346 -13.55 18.88 -4.37
C GLU A 346 -12.46 19.91 -4.07
N MET A 347 -11.59 19.67 -3.09
CA MET A 347 -10.47 20.57 -2.79
C MET A 347 -9.56 20.77 -4.01
N LYS A 348 -9.24 19.67 -4.71
CA LYS A 348 -8.45 19.71 -5.95
C LYS A 348 -9.17 20.50 -7.06
N PHE A 349 -10.46 20.25 -7.25
CA PHE A 349 -11.28 21.00 -8.23
C PHE A 349 -11.28 22.51 -7.95
N ARG A 350 -11.50 22.92 -6.69
CA ARG A 350 -11.51 24.34 -6.30
C ARG A 350 -10.18 25.03 -6.56
N LEU A 351 -9.07 24.37 -6.21
CA LEU A 351 -7.73 24.90 -6.45
C LEU A 351 -7.47 25.09 -7.95
N LEU A 352 -7.79 24.08 -8.77
CA LEU A 352 -7.61 24.16 -10.22
C LEU A 352 -8.47 25.24 -10.86
N LYS A 353 -9.73 25.38 -10.42
CA LYS A 353 -10.64 26.44 -10.85
C LYS A 353 -10.08 27.84 -10.59
N LEU A 354 -9.59 28.09 -9.37
CA LEU A 354 -8.96 29.38 -9.02
C LEU A 354 -7.67 29.63 -9.81
N LYS A 355 -7.00 28.56 -10.27
CA LYS A 355 -5.83 28.63 -11.15
C LYS A 355 -6.15 28.72 -12.63
N GLY A 356 -7.43 28.89 -13.01
CA GLY A 356 -7.86 28.99 -14.40
C GLY A 356 -7.66 27.70 -15.20
N ILE A 357 -7.48 26.56 -14.52
CA ILE A 357 -7.32 25.25 -15.16
C ILE A 357 -8.67 24.55 -15.15
N ASN A 358 -9.32 24.53 -16.30
CA ASN A 358 -10.55 23.77 -16.49
C ASN A 358 -10.22 22.29 -16.61
N ASN A 359 -10.72 21.49 -15.66
CA ASN A 359 -10.79 20.04 -15.81
C ASN A 359 -11.86 19.73 -16.87
N LYS A 360 -11.45 19.46 -18.11
CA LYS A 360 -12.24 18.63 -19.02
C LYS A 360 -11.78 17.18 -18.87
#